data_AF-A0A0Q8TDJ6-F1
#
_entry.id   AF-A0A0Q8TDJ6-F1
#
_cell.length_a   1.000
_cell.length_b   1.000
_cell.length_c   1.000
_cell.angle_alpha   90.00
_cell.angle_beta   90.00
_cell.angle_gamma   90.00
#
_symmetry.space_group_name_H-M   'P 1'
#
loop_
_entity.id
_entity.type
_entity.pdbx_description
1 polymer ?
#
loop_
_entity_poly.entity_id
_entity_poly.type
_entity_poly.pdbx_seq_one_letter_code
_entity_poly.pdbx_strand_id
1 'polypeptide(L)'
;MRRVEGPAGDPTEATAPEQSPSLIVLTLRPSGQKFNGNVSERAEEAGFKYIQPTTLGYAHHDTGKEIARLVGARSKFLDGRPPEEIQVHIDPETCAIHPYAGADLFAMLERYAVLINGTLCDGLSKYLIPSERKALQEHIDTVMARRAKVDRLARTITMPDGERRELSDMFFSFTVRREAGSTKRVDRKVYFDVAPMEAWEGAAHAGRMVQAIVQGFKNHKVHHPNIRMMILEAVRKMEAGQSYLNFNAPSVANVTVEFLEIIEVLVKIGADNLNPKWLQNRIDQNVHLQECVKRNRAKTKLEQVENMRKGREAAAARRAAEGKA
;
A
#
# COMPACT_ATOMS: atom_id res chain seq x y z
N MET A 1 16.44 16.63 61.10
CA MET A 1 16.55 17.85 60.26
C MET A 1 15.37 17.88 59.32
N ARG A 2 14.77 19.07 59.16
CA ARG A 2 13.45 19.33 58.57
C ARG A 2 13.36 18.93 57.08
N ARG A 3 12.23 18.31 56.69
CA ARG A 3 11.72 18.31 55.31
C ARG A 3 11.35 19.75 54.95
N VAL A 4 11.81 20.21 53.79
CA VAL A 4 11.27 21.40 53.12
C VAL A 4 10.30 20.87 52.07
N GLU A 5 9.00 21.02 52.33
CA GLU A 5 7.94 20.79 51.36
C GLU A 5 7.87 22.01 50.43
N GLY A 6 8.19 21.83 49.15
CA GLY A 6 7.82 22.77 48.10
C GLY A 6 6.36 22.53 47.67
N PRO A 7 5.64 23.55 47.20
CA PRO A 7 4.22 23.42 46.91
C PRO A 7 3.98 22.42 45.78
N ALA A 8 3.06 21.49 46.02
CA ALA A 8 2.52 20.60 45.00
C ALA A 8 1.84 21.43 43.92
N GLY A 9 2.47 21.50 42.74
CA GLY A 9 1.82 22.00 41.54
C GLY A 9 0.74 21.01 41.10
N ASP A 10 -0.47 21.53 40.82
CA ASP A 10 -1.59 20.78 40.29
C ASP A 10 -1.20 19.97 39.03
N PRO A 11 -1.51 18.67 38.96
CA PRO A 11 -1.27 17.85 37.78
C PRO A 11 -2.46 17.97 36.82
N THR A 12 -2.83 19.18 36.42
CA THR A 12 -3.92 19.39 35.44
C THR A 12 -3.74 20.66 34.64
N GLU A 13 -2.59 20.81 33.97
CA GLU A 13 -2.52 21.51 32.70
C GLU A 13 -1.79 20.61 31.71
N ALA A 14 -2.54 19.65 31.16
CA ALA A 14 -2.15 19.04 29.91
C ALA A 14 -2.13 20.16 28.88
N THR A 15 -0.93 20.68 28.59
CA THR A 15 -0.67 21.53 27.43
C THR A 15 -1.37 20.88 26.24
N ALA A 16 -2.34 21.59 25.66
CA ALA A 16 -3.03 21.15 24.45
C ALA A 16 -1.96 20.70 23.44
N PRO A 17 -2.10 19.52 22.80
CA PRO A 17 -1.10 19.06 21.85
C PRO A 17 -0.88 20.18 20.83
N GLU A 18 0.36 20.68 20.74
CA GLU A 18 0.73 21.72 19.77
C GLU A 18 0.20 21.30 18.41
N GLN A 19 -0.76 22.06 17.88
CA GLN A 19 -1.31 21.78 16.57
C GLN A 19 -0.18 21.91 15.56
N SER A 20 0.05 20.84 14.80
CA SER A 20 1.07 20.82 13.77
C SER A 20 0.87 21.99 12.81
N PRO A 21 1.93 22.75 12.46
CA PRO A 21 1.82 23.91 11.57
C PRO A 21 1.39 23.53 10.15
N SER A 22 1.45 22.25 9.79
CA SER A 22 0.99 21.67 8.51
C SER A 22 -0.40 21.04 8.58
N LEU A 23 -1.10 21.16 9.71
CA LEU A 23 -2.44 20.62 9.86
C LEU A 23 -3.42 21.33 8.92
N ILE A 24 -4.04 20.56 8.04
CA ILE A 24 -5.15 21.00 7.21
C ILE A 24 -6.44 20.58 7.92
N VAL A 25 -7.28 21.56 8.21
CA VAL A 25 -8.63 21.35 8.71
C VAL A 25 -9.61 21.67 7.59
N LEU A 26 -10.41 20.68 7.22
CA LEU A 26 -11.57 20.85 6.36
C LEU A 26 -12.84 20.68 7.19
N THR A 27 -13.93 21.28 6.76
CA THR A 27 -15.22 21.12 7.43
C THR A 27 -16.30 20.69 6.44
N LEU A 28 -17.14 19.75 6.85
CA LEU A 28 -18.39 19.45 6.19
C LEU A 28 -19.49 20.14 7.01
N ARG A 29 -20.34 20.90 6.33
CA ARG A 29 -21.50 21.58 6.93
C ARG A 29 -22.78 21.18 6.22
N PRO A 30 -23.91 21.06 6.93
CA PRO A 30 -25.17 20.72 6.27
C PRO A 30 -25.58 21.84 5.32
N SER A 31 -26.07 21.49 4.13
CA SER A 31 -26.66 22.46 3.20
C SER A 31 -28.04 22.95 3.66
N GLY A 32 -28.64 22.27 4.64
CA GLY A 32 -29.90 22.65 5.31
C GLY A 32 -29.72 22.75 6.82
N GLN A 33 -30.81 22.53 7.58
CA GLN A 33 -30.77 22.64 9.06
C GLN A 33 -29.94 21.54 9.75
N LYS A 34 -29.74 20.39 9.10
CA LYS A 34 -29.01 19.23 9.64
C LYS A 34 -28.50 18.32 8.53
N PHE A 35 -27.55 17.45 8.87
CA PHE A 35 -27.10 16.36 7.98
C PHE A 35 -28.19 15.33 7.75
N ASN A 36 -28.13 14.66 6.60
CA ASN A 36 -29.01 13.55 6.26
C ASN A 36 -28.47 12.22 6.78
N GLY A 37 -29.36 11.42 7.39
CA GLY A 37 -29.09 10.04 7.79
C GLY A 37 -28.07 9.89 8.92
N ASN A 38 -27.65 8.65 9.14
CA ASN A 38 -26.59 8.33 10.08
C ASN A 38 -25.23 8.69 9.48
N VAL A 39 -24.63 9.77 9.97
CA VAL A 39 -23.36 10.32 9.49
C VAL A 39 -22.21 9.30 9.55
N SER A 40 -22.22 8.34 10.48
CA SER A 40 -21.19 7.30 10.58
C SER A 40 -21.33 6.25 9.47
N GLU A 41 -22.55 5.72 9.27
CA GLU A 41 -22.84 4.75 8.22
C GLU A 41 -22.56 5.35 6.83
N ARG A 42 -22.96 6.61 6.61
CA ARG A 42 -22.67 7.33 5.35
C ARG A 42 -21.18 7.57 5.12
N ALA A 43 -20.39 7.72 6.17
CA ALA A 43 -18.95 7.82 6.04
C ALA A 43 -18.33 6.48 5.66
N GLU A 44 -18.80 5.36 6.21
CA GLU A 44 -18.38 4.03 5.80
C GLU A 44 -18.75 3.72 4.34
N GLU A 45 -19.96 4.07 3.91
CA GLU A 45 -20.40 4.00 2.51
C GLU A 45 -19.53 4.87 1.58
N ALA A 46 -19.05 6.01 2.09
CA ALA A 46 -18.16 6.89 1.34
C ALA A 46 -16.74 6.31 1.18
N GLY A 47 -16.34 5.36 2.03
CA GLY A 47 -15.04 4.70 2.02
C GLY A 47 -14.18 4.92 3.27
N PHE A 48 -14.65 5.72 4.24
CA PHE A 48 -13.99 5.87 5.54
C PHE A 48 -14.13 4.58 6.37
N LYS A 49 -13.21 4.37 7.32
CA LYS A 49 -13.19 3.18 8.17
C LYS A 49 -12.84 3.56 9.60
N TYR A 50 -13.24 2.71 10.55
CA TYR A 50 -12.77 2.82 11.93
C TYR A 50 -11.28 2.50 11.98
N ILE A 51 -10.48 3.53 12.25
CA ILE A 51 -9.01 3.47 12.40
C ILE A 51 -8.60 3.19 13.85
N GLN A 52 -9.45 3.56 14.79
CA GLN A 52 -9.41 3.16 16.19
C GLN A 52 -10.85 2.82 16.60
N PRO A 53 -11.09 2.13 17.74
CA PRO A 53 -12.44 1.72 18.15
C PRO A 53 -13.48 2.85 18.13
N THR A 54 -13.04 4.10 18.27
CA THR A 54 -13.90 5.28 18.32
C THR A 54 -13.52 6.37 17.31
N THR A 55 -12.61 6.10 16.38
CA THR A 55 -12.13 7.11 15.42
C THR A 55 -12.42 6.64 14.01
N LEU A 56 -13.28 7.36 13.30
CA LEU A 56 -13.56 7.14 11.89
C LEU A 56 -12.62 8.01 11.06
N GLY A 57 -12.11 7.47 9.95
CA GLY A 57 -11.17 8.22 9.13
C GLY A 57 -10.68 7.46 7.92
N TYR A 58 -9.68 8.04 7.27
CA TYR A 58 -8.95 7.43 6.18
C TYR A 58 -7.62 6.89 6.72
N ALA A 59 -7.36 5.61 6.50
CA ALA A 59 -6.09 4.99 6.83
C ALA A 59 -5.41 4.42 5.59
N HIS A 60 -4.10 4.34 5.67
CA HIS A 60 -3.29 3.58 4.74
C HIS A 60 -3.81 2.14 4.66
N HIS A 61 -4.14 1.72 3.45
CA HIS A 61 -4.74 0.41 3.21
C HIS A 61 -3.85 -0.72 3.73
N ASP A 62 -2.54 -0.67 3.50
CA ASP A 62 -1.63 -1.67 4.06
C ASP A 62 -1.50 -1.63 5.57
N THR A 63 -0.98 -0.52 6.12
CA THR A 63 -0.54 -0.48 7.52
C THR A 63 -1.65 -0.18 8.51
N GLY A 64 -2.82 0.25 8.04
CA GLY A 64 -3.91 0.73 8.90
C GLY A 64 -3.60 2.05 9.62
N LYS A 65 -2.43 2.65 9.40
CA LYS A 65 -2.03 3.92 10.01
C LYS A 65 -2.87 5.06 9.43
N GLU A 66 -3.22 6.00 10.29
CA GLU A 66 -4.06 7.16 9.95
C GLU A 66 -3.42 8.04 8.86
N ILE A 67 -4.24 8.44 7.90
CA ILE A 67 -3.95 9.47 6.89
C ILE A 67 -4.77 10.73 7.21
N ALA A 68 -6.07 10.56 7.44
CA ALA A 68 -6.96 11.63 7.87
C ALA A 68 -7.96 11.08 8.88
N ARG A 69 -8.45 11.93 9.79
CA ARG A 69 -9.50 11.56 10.74
C ARG A 69 -10.71 12.48 10.60
N LEU A 70 -11.89 11.89 10.77
CA LEU A 70 -13.10 12.64 10.99
C LEU A 70 -13.18 13.00 12.47
N VAL A 71 -13.31 14.29 12.75
CA VAL A 71 -13.47 14.83 14.10
C VAL A 71 -14.86 15.43 14.20
N GLY A 72 -15.64 14.91 15.13
CA GLY A 72 -16.80 15.62 15.64
C GLY A 72 -17.11 15.13 17.05
N ALA A 73 -18.04 15.80 17.72
CA ALA A 73 -18.33 15.52 19.12
C ALA A 73 -18.81 14.06 19.30
N ARG A 74 -18.01 13.25 20.01
CA ARG A 74 -18.24 11.82 20.29
C ARG A 74 -19.63 11.55 20.91
N SER A 75 -20.21 12.50 21.65
CA SER A 75 -21.58 12.42 22.18
C SER A 75 -22.66 12.54 21.11
N LYS A 76 -22.46 13.38 20.08
CA LYS A 76 -23.47 13.61 19.03
C LYS A 76 -23.57 12.42 18.04
N PHE A 77 -22.46 11.71 17.77
CA PHE A 77 -22.46 10.50 16.92
C PHE A 77 -23.11 9.27 17.59
N LEU A 78 -23.05 9.18 18.93
CA LEU A 78 -23.60 8.04 19.69
C LEU A 78 -25.05 8.29 20.18
N ASP A 79 -25.44 9.55 20.41
CA ASP A 79 -26.77 9.93 20.94
C ASP A 79 -27.82 10.25 19.86
N GLY A 80 -27.50 10.06 18.57
CA GLY A 80 -28.43 10.30 17.45
C GLY A 80 -28.75 11.77 17.17
N ARG A 81 -28.03 12.73 17.78
CA ARG A 81 -28.18 14.17 17.49
C ARG A 81 -27.17 14.58 16.42
N PRO A 82 -27.59 15.13 15.27
CA PRO A 82 -26.66 15.45 14.19
C PRO A 82 -25.66 16.52 14.66
N PRO A 83 -24.34 16.33 14.41
CA PRO A 83 -23.36 17.39 14.64
C PRO A 83 -23.67 18.60 13.75
N GLU A 84 -23.32 19.80 14.21
CA GLU A 84 -23.48 21.04 13.42
C GLU A 84 -22.43 21.12 12.30
N GLU A 85 -21.25 20.55 12.56
CA GLU A 85 -20.17 20.40 11.60
C GLU A 85 -19.40 19.12 11.85
N ILE A 86 -18.81 18.57 10.79
CA ILE A 86 -17.88 17.45 10.85
C ILE A 86 -16.54 17.99 10.34
N GLN A 87 -15.52 17.95 11.18
CA GLN A 87 -14.18 18.36 10.79
C GLN A 87 -13.42 17.17 10.22
N VAL A 88 -12.52 17.44 9.28
CA VAL A 88 -11.60 16.47 8.71
C VAL A 88 -10.21 17.00 8.95
N HIS A 89 -9.44 16.29 9.75
CA HIS A 89 -8.08 16.66 10.08
C HIS A 89 -7.13 15.79 9.27
N ILE A 90 -6.23 16.43 8.53
CA ILE A 90 -5.11 15.78 7.85
C ILE A 90 -3.86 16.59 8.08
N ASP A 91 -2.79 15.93 8.52
CA ASP A 91 -1.46 16.51 8.56
C ASP A 91 -0.57 15.76 7.56
N PRO A 92 -0.41 16.30 6.34
CA PRO A 92 0.35 15.64 5.28
C PRO A 92 1.82 15.39 5.64
N GLU A 93 2.37 16.08 6.64
CA GLU A 93 3.78 15.94 7.07
C GLU A 93 4.00 14.78 8.05
N THR A 94 2.97 14.40 8.80
CA THR A 94 3.10 13.43 9.89
C THR A 94 2.29 12.16 9.67
N CYS A 95 1.21 12.20 8.90
CA CYS A 95 0.37 11.02 8.69
C CYS A 95 1.06 9.93 7.84
N ALA A 96 0.42 8.78 7.67
CA ALA A 96 0.98 7.70 6.86
C ALA A 96 1.21 8.13 5.39
N ILE A 97 2.34 7.72 4.81
CA ILE A 97 2.68 7.99 3.41
C ILE A 97 1.84 7.08 2.53
N HIS A 98 0.93 7.63 1.73
CA HIS A 98 0.13 6.88 0.76
C HIS A 98 0.12 7.61 -0.59
N PRO A 99 0.40 6.93 -1.72
CA PRO A 99 0.34 7.54 -3.05
C PRO A 99 -1.07 8.03 -3.35
N TYR A 100 -1.20 9.25 -3.88
CA TYR A 100 -2.49 9.83 -4.26
C TYR A 100 -3.47 9.99 -3.07
N ALA A 101 -2.95 10.12 -1.84
CA ALA A 101 -3.77 10.28 -0.64
C ALA A 101 -4.73 11.47 -0.70
N GLY A 102 -4.32 12.58 -1.29
CA GLY A 102 -5.17 13.74 -1.53
C GLY A 102 -6.29 13.41 -2.51
N ALA A 103 -5.98 12.76 -3.64
CA ALA A 103 -6.97 12.38 -4.64
C ALA A 103 -8.03 11.45 -4.04
N ASP A 104 -7.58 10.41 -3.34
CA ASP A 104 -8.45 9.44 -2.69
C ASP A 104 -9.32 10.12 -1.61
N LEU A 105 -8.71 10.95 -0.77
CA LEU A 105 -9.40 11.66 0.29
C LEU A 105 -10.50 12.57 -0.25
N PHE A 106 -10.21 13.39 -1.27
CA PHE A 106 -11.21 14.28 -1.85
C PHE A 106 -12.32 13.50 -2.56
N ALA A 107 -12.02 12.39 -3.25
CA ALA A 107 -13.05 11.53 -3.82
C ALA A 107 -13.98 10.94 -2.74
N MET A 108 -13.43 10.54 -1.59
CA MET A 108 -14.22 10.10 -0.43
C MET A 108 -15.05 11.23 0.16
N LEU A 109 -14.47 12.42 0.33
CA LEU A 109 -15.16 13.58 0.89
C LEU A 109 -16.29 14.09 0.01
N GLU A 110 -16.12 14.10 -1.31
CA GLU A 110 -17.17 14.49 -2.26
C GLU A 110 -18.32 13.50 -2.24
N ARG A 111 -18.03 12.20 -2.21
CA ARG A 111 -19.05 11.17 -2.05
C ARG A 111 -19.77 11.31 -0.71
N TYR A 112 -19.02 11.55 0.37
CA TYR A 112 -19.59 11.71 1.70
C TYR A 112 -20.48 12.94 1.81
N ALA A 113 -20.04 14.09 1.26
CA ALA A 113 -20.79 15.33 1.21
C ALA A 113 -22.16 15.12 0.53
N VAL A 114 -22.21 14.38 -0.60
CA VAL A 114 -23.46 14.05 -1.27
C VAL A 114 -24.37 13.19 -0.37
N LEU A 115 -23.81 12.14 0.26
CA LEU A 115 -24.58 11.21 1.09
C LEU A 115 -25.22 11.87 2.32
N ILE A 116 -24.55 12.87 2.91
CA ILE A 116 -25.04 13.56 4.11
C ILE A 116 -25.73 14.91 3.80
N ASN A 117 -25.91 15.26 2.52
CA ASN A 117 -26.37 16.58 2.09
C ASN A 117 -25.55 17.73 2.73
N GLY A 118 -24.23 17.55 2.67
CA GLY A 118 -23.24 18.45 3.20
C GLY A 118 -22.51 19.21 2.11
N THR A 119 -21.84 20.28 2.52
CA THR A 119 -21.01 21.15 1.72
C THR A 119 -19.60 21.14 2.29
N LEU A 120 -18.60 20.94 1.43
CA LEU A 120 -17.20 20.94 1.82
C LEU A 120 -16.67 22.38 1.88
N CYS A 121 -16.16 22.75 3.04
CA CYS A 121 -15.59 24.05 3.36
C CYS A 121 -14.16 23.89 3.88
N ASP A 122 -13.42 25.01 3.90
CA ASP A 122 -12.16 25.10 4.60
C ASP A 122 -12.35 25.14 6.13
N GLY A 123 -11.24 25.23 6.87
CA GLY A 123 -11.24 25.38 8.33
C GLY A 123 -11.83 26.70 8.84
N LEU A 124 -12.12 27.64 7.95
CA LEU A 124 -12.75 28.93 8.25
C LEU A 124 -14.20 28.99 7.77
N SER A 125 -14.80 27.83 7.44
CA SER A 125 -16.18 27.68 6.98
C SER A 125 -16.48 28.31 5.62
N LYS A 126 -15.47 28.70 4.84
CA LYS A 126 -15.65 29.17 3.46
C LYS A 126 -15.82 27.95 2.54
N TYR A 127 -16.82 28.00 1.66
CA TYR A 127 -17.03 26.98 0.65
C TYR A 127 -15.82 26.80 -0.26
N LEU A 128 -15.39 25.55 -0.43
CA LEU A 128 -14.32 25.21 -1.36
C LEU A 128 -14.87 25.00 -2.77
N ILE A 129 -14.49 25.90 -3.68
CA ILE A 129 -14.80 25.75 -5.11
C ILE A 129 -13.94 24.63 -5.74
N PRO A 130 -14.32 24.06 -6.90
CA PRO A 130 -13.61 22.92 -7.49
C PRO A 130 -12.10 23.13 -7.71
N SER A 131 -11.67 24.35 -8.07
CA SER A 131 -10.25 24.68 -8.22
C SER A 131 -9.49 24.69 -6.90
N GLU A 132 -10.11 25.16 -5.81
CA GLU A 132 -9.51 25.14 -4.46
C GLU A 132 -9.39 23.71 -3.93
N ARG A 133 -10.41 22.87 -4.17
CA ARG A 133 -10.36 21.44 -3.83
C ARG A 133 -9.22 20.73 -4.56
N LYS A 134 -9.09 20.98 -5.87
CA LYS A 134 -8.02 20.42 -6.68
C LYS A 134 -6.64 20.87 -6.19
N ALA A 135 -6.48 22.14 -5.83
CA ALA A 135 -5.22 22.65 -5.28
C ALA A 135 -4.85 21.98 -3.94
N LEU A 136 -5.82 21.75 -3.05
CA LEU A 136 -5.60 21.03 -1.79
C LEU A 136 -5.25 19.55 -2.02
N GLN A 137 -5.97 18.87 -2.92
CA GLN A 137 -5.64 17.52 -3.36
C GLN A 137 -4.19 17.44 -3.85
N GLU A 138 -3.81 18.30 -4.80
CA GLU A 138 -2.47 18.32 -5.38
C GLU A 138 -1.40 18.66 -4.34
N HIS A 139 -1.69 19.54 -3.39
CA HIS A 139 -0.80 19.86 -2.28
C HIS A 139 -0.53 18.62 -1.41
N ILE A 140 -1.58 17.91 -0.97
CA ILE A 140 -1.45 16.69 -0.15
C ILE A 140 -0.64 15.63 -0.92
N ASP A 141 -0.99 15.39 -2.18
CA ASP A 141 -0.29 14.42 -3.03
C ASP A 141 1.18 14.78 -3.25
N THR A 142 1.48 16.06 -3.43
CA THR A 142 2.86 16.56 -3.60
C THR A 142 3.67 16.35 -2.32
N VAL A 143 3.11 16.65 -1.15
CA VAL A 143 3.78 16.43 0.14
C VAL A 143 4.02 14.94 0.36
N MET A 144 3.04 14.07 0.08
CA MET A 144 3.21 12.62 0.17
C MET A 144 4.29 12.11 -0.77
N ALA A 145 4.29 12.55 -2.03
CA ALA A 145 5.28 12.14 -3.01
C ALA A 145 6.70 12.58 -2.60
N ARG A 146 6.83 13.79 -2.03
CA ARG A 146 8.10 14.27 -1.48
C ARG A 146 8.56 13.40 -0.31
N ARG A 147 7.68 13.12 0.66
CA ARG A 147 7.99 12.26 1.82
C ARG A 147 8.37 10.85 1.39
N ALA A 148 7.62 10.26 0.46
CA ALA A 148 7.93 8.95 -0.13
C ALA A 148 9.31 8.93 -0.80
N LYS A 149 9.67 10.02 -1.50
CA LYS A 149 11.01 10.15 -2.12
C LYS A 149 12.11 10.25 -1.07
N VAL A 150 11.91 11.04 0.00
CA VAL A 150 12.88 11.18 1.09
C VAL A 150 13.09 9.85 1.80
N ASP A 151 11.99 9.18 2.16
CA ASP A 151 12.02 7.86 2.79
C ASP A 151 12.73 6.82 1.90
N ARG A 152 12.40 6.79 0.60
CA ARG A 152 13.12 5.95 -0.36
C ARG A 152 14.61 6.24 -0.41
N LEU A 153 15.02 7.51 -0.42
CA LEU A 153 16.42 7.90 -0.43
C LEU A 153 17.13 7.51 0.87
N ALA A 154 16.47 7.64 2.03
CA ALA A 154 16.99 7.21 3.32
C ALA A 154 17.21 5.69 3.38
N ARG A 155 16.37 4.91 2.69
CA ARG A 155 16.54 3.45 2.54
C ARG A 155 17.51 3.07 1.43
N THR A 156 18.01 4.03 0.66
CA THR A 156 18.95 3.75 -0.44
C THR A 156 20.38 3.86 0.07
N ILE A 157 21.09 2.74 0.08
CA ILE A 157 22.51 2.69 0.43
C ILE A 157 23.36 2.55 -0.83
N THR A 158 24.57 3.12 -0.80
CA THR A 158 25.59 2.93 -1.83
C THR A 158 26.71 2.09 -1.22
N MET A 159 26.96 0.93 -1.82
CA MET A 159 28.01 0.00 -1.42
C MET A 159 29.39 0.52 -1.87
N PRO A 160 30.51 0.05 -1.27
CA PRO A 160 31.86 0.50 -1.64
C PRO A 160 32.23 0.29 -3.11
N ASP A 161 31.63 -0.71 -3.77
CA ASP A 161 31.81 -1.03 -5.19
C ASP A 161 30.93 -0.18 -6.14
N GLY A 162 30.20 0.79 -5.60
CA GLY A 162 29.29 1.66 -6.33
C GLY A 162 27.90 1.07 -6.61
N GLU A 163 27.61 -0.15 -6.13
CA GLU A 163 26.26 -0.72 -6.20
C GLU A 163 25.28 0.11 -5.37
N ARG A 164 24.08 0.40 -5.91
CA ARG A 164 23.02 1.10 -5.17
C ARG A 164 21.90 0.12 -4.83
N ARG A 165 21.62 -0.02 -3.54
CA ARG A 165 20.56 -0.88 -3.01
C ARG A 165 19.48 -0.05 -2.36
N GLU A 166 18.23 -0.36 -2.63
CA GLU A 166 17.06 0.16 -1.93
C GLU A 166 16.54 -0.91 -0.98
N LEU A 167 16.71 -0.68 0.32
CA LEU A 167 16.33 -1.63 1.36
C LEU A 167 14.80 -1.77 1.46
N SER A 168 14.34 -3.01 1.67
CA SER A 168 12.92 -3.32 1.92
C SER A 168 12.60 -3.20 3.41
N ASP A 169 11.31 -3.27 3.74
CA ASP A 169 10.83 -3.44 5.13
C ASP A 169 11.21 -4.82 5.70
N MET A 170 11.50 -5.79 4.82
CA MET A 170 12.10 -7.07 5.22
C MET A 170 13.62 -6.98 5.21
N PHE A 171 14.25 -7.27 6.35
CA PHE A 171 15.70 -7.11 6.55
C PHE A 171 16.58 -7.93 5.59
N PHE A 172 16.05 -9.00 5.00
CA PHE A 172 16.76 -9.90 4.10
C PHE A 172 16.48 -9.62 2.61
N SER A 173 15.68 -8.60 2.30
CA SER A 173 15.30 -8.26 0.93
C SER A 173 15.63 -6.82 0.57
N PHE A 174 16.10 -6.62 -0.66
CA PHE A 174 16.32 -5.30 -1.22
C PHE A 174 16.18 -5.32 -2.74
N THR A 175 16.13 -4.13 -3.32
CA THR A 175 16.18 -3.94 -4.77
C THR A 175 17.52 -3.30 -5.15
N VAL A 176 18.30 -3.99 -5.97
CA VAL A 176 19.45 -3.39 -6.65
C VAL A 176 18.89 -2.42 -7.69
N ARG A 177 19.23 -1.13 -7.53
CA ARG A 177 18.85 -0.03 -8.44
C ARG A 177 19.93 0.26 -9.49
N ARG A 178 21.16 -0.16 -9.21
CA ARG A 178 22.33 -0.01 -10.08
C ARG A 178 23.38 -1.03 -9.63
N GLU A 179 23.86 -1.85 -10.55
CA GLU A 179 24.93 -2.83 -10.29
C GLU A 179 26.30 -2.15 -10.18
N ALA A 180 27.21 -2.79 -9.45
CA ALA A 180 28.60 -2.35 -9.32
C ALA A 180 29.25 -2.10 -10.70
N GLY A 181 29.91 -0.94 -10.87
CA GLY A 181 30.54 -0.56 -12.12
C GLY A 181 29.62 -0.29 -13.33
N SER A 182 28.31 -0.57 -13.23
CA SER A 182 27.36 -0.34 -14.33
C SER A 182 26.91 1.12 -14.37
N THR A 183 26.72 1.70 -15.55
CA THR A 183 26.06 3.02 -15.72
C THR A 183 24.55 2.89 -15.89
N LYS A 184 24.04 1.67 -16.11
CA LYS A 184 22.63 1.42 -16.37
C LYS A 184 21.86 1.25 -15.07
N ARG A 185 20.65 1.78 -15.05
CA ARG A 185 19.67 1.46 -14.01
C ARG A 185 19.24 0.01 -14.19
N VAL A 186 19.29 -0.75 -13.10
CA VAL A 186 18.80 -2.12 -13.00
C VAL A 186 17.73 -2.11 -11.91
N ASP A 187 16.66 -2.88 -12.04
CA ASP A 187 15.65 -3.03 -10.99
C ASP A 187 15.53 -4.52 -10.65
N ARG A 188 16.53 -5.06 -9.93
CA ARG A 188 16.63 -6.48 -9.56
C ARG A 188 16.32 -6.66 -8.08
N LYS A 189 15.28 -7.44 -7.75
CA LYS A 189 14.98 -7.83 -6.37
C LYS A 189 15.88 -8.99 -5.95
N VAL A 190 16.31 -8.95 -4.69
CA VAL A 190 17.13 -9.97 -4.04
C VAL A 190 16.44 -10.37 -2.72
N TYR A 191 16.45 -11.66 -2.40
CA TYR A 191 15.78 -12.21 -1.20
C TYR A 191 16.72 -13.04 -0.32
N PHE A 192 17.86 -13.52 -0.82
CA PHE A 192 18.82 -14.31 -0.04
C PHE A 192 20.24 -13.81 -0.24
N ASP A 193 20.47 -12.52 0.06
CA ASP A 193 21.82 -11.93 0.17
C ASP A 193 22.35 -12.07 1.60
N VAL A 194 22.45 -13.33 2.05
CA VAL A 194 22.93 -13.69 3.39
C VAL A 194 24.33 -14.27 3.30
N ALA A 195 25.13 -14.06 4.33
CA ALA A 195 26.42 -14.72 4.45
C ALA A 195 26.23 -16.25 4.59
N PRO A 196 27.18 -17.07 4.12
CA PRO A 196 27.20 -18.50 4.45
C PRO A 196 27.25 -18.68 5.98
N MET A 197 26.42 -19.59 6.50
CA MET A 197 26.29 -19.84 7.95
C MET A 197 26.37 -21.33 8.23
N GLU A 198 26.80 -21.69 9.45
CA GLU A 198 26.73 -23.07 9.95
C GLU A 198 25.28 -23.56 10.01
N ALA A 199 25.06 -24.87 10.00
CA ALA A 199 23.72 -25.47 9.84
C ALA A 199 22.66 -24.87 10.79
N TRP A 200 22.91 -24.91 12.10
CA TRP A 200 21.94 -24.44 13.10
C TRP A 200 21.81 -22.91 13.17
N GLU A 201 22.88 -22.18 12.87
CA GLU A 201 22.82 -20.72 12.76
C GLU A 201 21.99 -20.31 11.54
N GLY A 202 22.20 -20.98 10.41
CA GLY A 202 21.43 -20.79 9.19
C GLY A 202 19.95 -21.07 9.41
N ALA A 203 19.64 -22.16 10.12
CA ALA A 203 18.27 -22.50 10.49
C ALA A 203 17.60 -21.40 11.35
N ALA A 204 18.28 -20.93 12.39
CA ALA A 204 17.78 -19.82 13.22
C ALA A 204 17.61 -18.51 12.41
N HIS A 205 18.48 -18.25 11.43
CA HIS A 205 18.34 -17.11 10.53
C HIS A 205 17.11 -17.24 9.62
N ALA A 206 16.87 -18.43 9.05
CA ALA A 206 15.70 -18.72 8.25
C ALA A 206 14.39 -18.51 9.03
N GLY A 207 14.35 -18.96 10.29
CA GLY A 207 13.22 -18.72 11.20
C GLY A 207 12.90 -17.23 11.37
N ARG A 208 13.91 -16.37 11.50
CA ARG A 208 13.73 -14.91 11.55
C ARG A 208 13.22 -14.34 10.23
N MET A 209 13.68 -14.86 9.09
CA MET A 209 13.18 -14.44 7.78
C MET A 209 11.68 -14.77 7.62
N VAL A 210 11.28 -15.99 7.98
CA VAL A 210 9.86 -16.40 7.91
C VAL A 210 9.01 -15.62 8.92
N GLN A 211 9.53 -15.33 10.12
CA GLN A 211 8.85 -14.45 11.07
C GLN A 211 8.58 -13.06 10.47
N ALA A 212 9.56 -12.46 9.79
CA ALA A 212 9.38 -11.17 9.12
C ALA A 212 8.35 -11.25 7.99
N ILE A 213 8.28 -12.36 7.26
CA ILE A 213 7.22 -12.62 6.26
C ILE A 213 5.84 -12.64 6.91
N VAL A 214 5.66 -13.45 7.96
CA VAL A 214 4.39 -13.58 8.67
C VAL A 214 3.96 -12.22 9.23
N GLN A 215 4.90 -11.48 9.81
CA GLN A 215 4.61 -10.13 10.30
C GLN A 215 4.25 -9.18 9.15
N GLY A 216 4.89 -9.30 7.99
CA GLY A 216 4.54 -8.57 6.78
C GLY A 216 3.09 -8.84 6.34
N PHE A 217 2.66 -10.11 6.30
CA PHE A 217 1.26 -10.46 6.00
C PHE A 217 0.26 -9.92 7.03
N LYS A 218 0.63 -9.92 8.32
CA LYS A 218 -0.23 -9.38 9.39
C LYS A 218 -0.33 -7.86 9.33
N ASN A 219 0.75 -7.18 8.95
CA ASN A 219 0.86 -5.72 8.97
C ASN A 219 0.44 -5.04 7.67
N HIS A 220 0.33 -5.76 6.54
CA HIS A 220 0.03 -5.19 5.24
C HIS A 220 -1.18 -5.88 4.59
N LYS A 221 -2.25 -5.12 4.33
CA LYS A 221 -3.51 -5.64 3.77
C LYS A 221 -3.51 -5.88 2.25
N VAL A 222 -2.65 -5.21 1.47
CA VAL A 222 -2.65 -5.29 -0.01
C VAL A 222 -1.28 -5.69 -0.56
N HIS A 223 -0.21 -5.11 -0.05
CA HIS A 223 1.14 -5.44 -0.46
C HIS A 223 1.70 -6.64 0.32
N HIS A 224 1.52 -7.83 -0.24
CA HIS A 224 2.07 -9.06 0.31
C HIS A 224 3.54 -9.28 -0.11
N PRO A 225 4.38 -9.84 0.78
CA PRO A 225 5.70 -10.34 0.42
C PRO A 225 5.62 -11.28 -0.80
N ASN A 226 6.58 -11.17 -1.72
CA ASN A 226 6.59 -11.99 -2.94
C ASN A 226 7.15 -13.39 -2.64
N ILE A 227 6.37 -14.19 -1.91
CA ILE A 227 6.73 -15.55 -1.48
C ILE A 227 7.12 -16.43 -2.66
N ARG A 228 6.41 -16.31 -3.78
CA ARG A 228 6.74 -17.04 -5.00
C ARG A 228 8.19 -16.81 -5.43
N MET A 229 8.63 -15.55 -5.49
CA MET A 229 10.00 -15.23 -5.90
C MET A 229 11.02 -15.60 -4.83
N MET A 230 10.67 -15.52 -3.55
CA MET A 230 11.53 -16.01 -2.46
C MET A 230 11.75 -17.52 -2.57
N ILE A 231 10.70 -18.31 -2.77
CA ILE A 231 10.81 -19.77 -2.97
C ILE A 231 11.69 -20.08 -4.19
N LEU A 232 11.48 -19.39 -5.32
CA LEU A 232 12.29 -19.60 -6.52
C LEU A 232 13.77 -19.27 -6.30
N GLU A 233 14.07 -18.21 -5.55
CA GLU A 233 15.46 -17.84 -5.23
C GLU A 233 16.09 -18.84 -4.25
N ALA A 234 15.34 -19.28 -3.24
CA ALA A 234 15.78 -20.31 -2.29
C ALA A 234 16.15 -21.61 -3.01
N VAL A 235 15.28 -22.11 -3.90
CA VAL A 235 15.55 -23.33 -4.70
C VAL A 235 16.81 -23.17 -5.55
N ARG A 236 16.98 -22.05 -6.25
CA ARG A 236 18.19 -21.79 -7.06
C ARG A 236 19.47 -21.78 -6.23
N LYS A 237 19.40 -21.26 -5.01
CA LYS A 237 20.54 -21.20 -4.09
C LYS A 237 20.88 -22.57 -3.50
N MET A 238 19.89 -23.46 -3.34
CA MET A 238 20.09 -24.87 -2.99
C MET A 238 20.71 -25.67 -4.14
N GLU A 239 20.22 -25.51 -5.37
CA GLU A 239 20.77 -26.19 -6.55
C GLU A 239 22.25 -25.85 -6.80
N ALA A 240 22.66 -24.63 -6.42
CA ALA A 240 24.06 -24.20 -6.48
C ALA A 240 24.96 -24.79 -5.37
N GLY A 241 24.39 -25.46 -4.36
CA GLY A 241 25.15 -25.97 -3.21
C GLY A 241 24.43 -27.05 -2.43
N GLN A 242 24.50 -28.30 -2.91
CA GLN A 242 24.03 -29.55 -2.28
C GLN A 242 22.55 -29.58 -1.83
N SER A 243 21.91 -30.73 -2.04
CA SER A 243 20.46 -30.92 -1.86
C SER A 243 19.97 -30.88 -0.40
N TYR A 244 20.87 -30.79 0.58
CA TYR A 244 20.60 -30.93 2.02
C TYR A 244 21.47 -29.99 2.85
N LEU A 245 21.12 -29.82 4.14
CA LEU A 245 21.93 -29.11 5.13
C LEU A 245 23.39 -29.59 5.09
N ASN A 246 24.31 -28.64 4.92
CA ASN A 246 25.73 -28.88 5.03
C ASN A 246 26.14 -28.71 6.49
N PHE A 247 26.19 -29.83 7.23
CA PHE A 247 26.63 -29.86 8.62
C PHE A 247 28.14 -29.68 8.79
N ASN A 248 28.90 -29.77 7.70
CA ASN A 248 30.37 -29.79 7.75
C ASN A 248 31.00 -28.46 7.33
N ALA A 249 30.22 -27.50 6.83
CA ALA A 249 30.72 -26.19 6.45
C ALA A 249 29.61 -25.12 6.37
N PRO A 250 29.97 -23.83 6.59
CA PRO A 250 29.07 -22.73 6.35
C PRO A 250 28.57 -22.68 4.91
N SER A 251 27.25 -22.54 4.74
CA SER A 251 26.62 -22.46 3.43
C SER A 251 25.36 -21.60 3.46
N VAL A 252 25.06 -20.93 2.36
CA VAL A 252 23.75 -20.28 2.16
C VAL A 252 22.64 -21.33 2.07
N ALA A 253 22.96 -22.55 1.61
CA ALA A 253 22.03 -23.67 1.56
C ALA A 253 21.40 -23.97 2.93
N ASN A 254 22.18 -23.81 4.01
CA ASN A 254 21.71 -24.03 5.38
C ASN A 254 20.57 -23.07 5.78
N VAL A 255 20.56 -21.85 5.23
CA VAL A 255 19.47 -20.89 5.44
C VAL A 255 18.27 -21.23 4.54
N THR A 256 18.52 -21.54 3.27
CA THR A 256 17.44 -21.72 2.28
C THR A 256 16.68 -23.02 2.46
N VAL A 257 17.33 -24.10 2.93
CA VAL A 257 16.67 -25.38 3.25
C VAL A 257 15.68 -25.18 4.39
N GLU A 258 16.14 -24.67 5.53
CA GLU A 258 15.27 -24.41 6.68
C GLU A 258 14.14 -23.44 6.33
N PHE A 259 14.42 -22.41 5.51
CA PHE A 259 13.38 -21.51 5.04
C PHE A 259 12.25 -22.26 4.32
N LEU A 260 12.58 -23.20 3.45
CA LEU A 260 11.59 -24.01 2.74
C LEU A 260 10.86 -24.98 3.68
N GLU A 261 11.55 -25.59 4.64
CA GLU A 261 10.95 -26.48 5.64
C GLU A 261 9.90 -25.74 6.49
N ILE A 262 10.20 -24.52 6.95
CA ILE A 262 9.23 -23.71 7.71
C ILE A 262 8.05 -23.30 6.81
N ILE A 263 8.31 -22.93 5.54
CA ILE A 263 7.24 -22.61 4.58
C ILE A 263 6.34 -23.84 4.34
N GLU A 264 6.88 -25.04 4.25
CA GLU A 264 6.12 -26.28 4.15
C GLU A 264 5.18 -26.46 5.35
N VAL A 265 5.68 -26.25 6.57
CA VAL A 265 4.85 -26.31 7.79
C VAL A 265 3.73 -25.28 7.75
N LEU A 266 4.01 -24.05 7.30
CA LEU A 266 2.98 -23.01 7.14
C LEU A 266 1.94 -23.38 6.07
N VAL A 267 2.34 -24.01 4.97
CA VAL A 267 1.43 -24.52 3.94
C VAL A 267 0.54 -25.62 4.52
N LYS A 268 1.10 -26.55 5.31
CA LYS A 268 0.33 -27.60 5.97
C LYS A 268 -0.71 -27.04 6.93
N ILE A 269 -0.31 -26.12 7.81
CA ILE A 269 -1.22 -25.42 8.72
C ILE A 269 -2.31 -24.68 7.92
N GLY A 270 -1.93 -23.99 6.84
CA GLY A 270 -2.87 -23.31 5.97
C GLY A 270 -3.87 -24.27 5.30
N ALA A 271 -3.39 -25.42 4.81
CA ALA A 271 -4.19 -26.43 4.14
C ALA A 271 -5.22 -27.08 5.09
N ASP A 272 -4.83 -27.37 6.33
CA ASP A 272 -5.73 -27.91 7.37
C ASP A 272 -6.90 -26.96 7.68
N ASN A 273 -6.74 -25.67 7.39
CA ASN A 273 -7.75 -24.63 7.65
C ASN A 273 -8.40 -24.07 6.37
N LEU A 274 -8.00 -24.55 5.19
CA LEU A 274 -8.48 -24.01 3.92
C LEU A 274 -9.85 -24.59 3.59
N ASN A 275 -10.80 -23.74 3.18
CA ASN A 275 -12.05 -24.23 2.59
C ASN A 275 -11.78 -24.88 1.22
N PRO A 276 -12.06 -26.18 1.01
CA PRO A 276 -11.79 -26.84 -0.27
C PRO A 276 -12.49 -26.19 -1.47
N LYS A 277 -13.65 -25.55 -1.25
CA LYS A 277 -14.38 -24.83 -2.32
C LYS A 277 -13.59 -23.63 -2.85
N TRP A 278 -12.73 -23.01 -2.03
CA TRP A 278 -11.90 -21.90 -2.48
C TRP A 278 -10.98 -22.32 -3.62
N LEU A 279 -10.37 -23.51 -3.51
CA LEU A 279 -9.46 -24.02 -4.54
C LEU A 279 -10.21 -24.30 -5.84
N GLN A 280 -11.40 -24.92 -5.74
CA GLN A 280 -12.24 -25.16 -6.91
C GLN A 280 -12.65 -23.85 -7.60
N ASN A 281 -13.11 -22.85 -6.84
CA ASN A 281 -13.44 -21.54 -7.38
C ASN A 281 -12.24 -20.89 -8.09
N ARG A 282 -11.03 -21.08 -7.56
CA ARG A 282 -9.81 -20.55 -8.17
C ARG A 282 -9.46 -21.25 -9.48
N ILE A 283 -9.67 -22.57 -9.56
CA ILE A 283 -9.53 -23.35 -10.79
C ILE A 283 -10.52 -22.86 -11.84
N ASP A 284 -11.81 -22.78 -11.47
CA ASP A 284 -12.89 -22.37 -12.36
C ASP A 284 -12.67 -20.95 -12.90
N GLN A 285 -12.24 -20.03 -12.03
CA GLN A 285 -11.88 -18.67 -12.44
C GLN A 285 -10.76 -18.66 -13.48
N ASN A 286 -9.70 -19.45 -13.30
CA ASN A 286 -8.58 -19.51 -14.24
C ASN A 286 -8.97 -20.14 -15.57
N VAL A 287 -9.82 -21.18 -15.56
CA VAL A 287 -10.40 -21.78 -16.78
C VAL A 287 -11.21 -20.73 -17.53
N HIS A 288 -12.09 -20.02 -16.83
CA HIS A 288 -12.90 -18.95 -17.41
C HIS A 288 -12.03 -17.84 -18.01
N LEU A 289 -11.01 -17.37 -17.29
CA LEU A 289 -10.07 -16.35 -17.77
C LEU A 289 -9.34 -16.82 -19.04
N GLN A 290 -8.91 -18.08 -19.09
CA GLN A 290 -8.24 -18.64 -20.26
C GLN A 290 -9.17 -18.68 -21.48
N GLU A 291 -10.44 -19.02 -21.30
CA GLU A 291 -11.44 -18.95 -22.36
C GLU A 291 -11.66 -17.51 -22.85
N CYS A 292 -11.79 -16.55 -21.93
CA CYS A 292 -11.91 -15.14 -22.27
C CYS A 292 -10.70 -14.64 -23.07
N VAL A 293 -9.48 -15.01 -22.67
CA VAL A 293 -8.25 -14.67 -23.41
C VAL A 293 -8.25 -15.31 -24.80
N LYS A 294 -8.66 -16.57 -24.95
CA LYS A 294 -8.77 -17.23 -26.25
C LYS A 294 -9.77 -16.52 -27.17
N ARG A 295 -10.96 -16.16 -26.66
CA ARG A 295 -11.98 -15.42 -27.41
C ARG A 295 -11.47 -14.05 -27.84
N ASN A 296 -10.84 -13.31 -26.92
CA ASN A 296 -10.26 -12.00 -27.22
C ASN A 296 -9.16 -12.10 -28.28
N ARG A 297 -8.24 -13.08 -28.18
CA ARG A 297 -7.22 -13.31 -29.21
C ARG A 297 -7.81 -13.64 -30.57
N ALA A 298 -8.86 -14.45 -30.64
CA ALA A 298 -9.55 -14.75 -31.88
C ALA A 298 -10.20 -13.49 -32.48
N LYS A 299 -10.86 -12.69 -31.65
CA LYS A 299 -11.45 -11.41 -32.06
C LYS A 299 -10.40 -10.43 -32.59
N THR A 300 -9.32 -10.20 -31.84
CA THR A 300 -8.23 -9.31 -32.24
C THR A 300 -7.57 -9.79 -33.53
N LYS A 301 -7.41 -11.11 -33.73
CA LYS A 301 -6.88 -11.66 -34.97
C LYS A 301 -7.79 -11.36 -36.17
N LEU A 302 -9.11 -11.49 -36.00
CA LEU A 302 -10.08 -11.16 -37.05
C LEU A 302 -10.08 -9.65 -37.35
N GLU A 303 -10.09 -8.80 -36.32
CA GLU A 303 -9.99 -7.34 -36.45
C GLU A 303 -8.69 -6.93 -37.17
N GLN A 304 -7.57 -7.59 -36.85
CA GLN A 304 -6.29 -7.34 -37.51
C GLN A 304 -6.30 -7.74 -38.99
N VAL A 305 -6.89 -8.89 -39.33
CA VAL A 305 -7.05 -9.32 -40.74
C VAL A 305 -7.95 -8.35 -41.51
N GLU A 306 -9.04 -7.89 -40.91
CA GLU A 306 -9.94 -6.93 -41.53
C GLU A 306 -9.29 -5.56 -41.74
N ASN A 307 -8.53 -5.08 -40.76
CA ASN A 307 -7.74 -3.84 -40.88
C ASN A 307 -6.67 -3.95 -41.97
N MET A 308 -6.02 -5.10 -42.11
CA MET A 308 -5.08 -5.37 -43.20
C MET A 308 -5.76 -5.37 -44.57
N ARG A 309 -6.97 -5.94 -44.68
CA ARG A 309 -7.77 -5.91 -45.92
C ARG A 309 -8.15 -4.48 -46.29
N LYS A 310 -8.74 -3.72 -45.34
CA LYS A 310 -9.10 -2.30 -45.52
C LYS A 310 -7.88 -1.45 -45.88
N GLY A 311 -6.72 -1.70 -45.26
CA GLY A 311 -5.47 -1.04 -45.58
C GLY A 311 -4.97 -1.32 -47.00
N ARG A 312 -5.09 -2.57 -47.48
CA ARG A 312 -4.75 -2.96 -48.86
C ARG A 312 -5.70 -2.30 -49.88
N GLU A 313 -7.00 -2.28 -49.59
CA GLU A 313 -8.01 -1.63 -50.44
C GLU A 313 -7.79 -0.12 -50.52
N ALA A 314 -7.52 0.54 -49.39
CA ALA A 314 -7.20 1.96 -49.37
C ALA A 314 -5.89 2.27 -50.11
N ALA A 315 -4.86 1.41 -50.00
CA ALA A 315 -3.62 1.57 -50.73
C ALA A 315 -3.79 1.37 -52.25
N ALA A 316 -4.61 0.39 -52.66
CA ALA A 316 -4.94 0.17 -54.07
C ALA A 316 -5.74 1.35 -54.65
N ALA A 317 -6.73 1.86 -53.91
CA ALA A 317 -7.51 3.04 -54.30
C ALA A 317 -6.63 4.30 -54.44
N ARG A 318 -5.66 4.50 -53.53
CA ARG A 318 -4.69 5.60 -53.63
C ARG A 318 -3.79 5.47 -54.86
N ARG A 319 -3.26 4.27 -55.14
CA ARG A 319 -2.44 4.02 -56.34
C ARG A 319 -3.21 4.25 -57.64
N ALA A 320 -4.48 3.82 -57.68
CA ALA A 320 -5.38 4.08 -58.81
C ALA A 320 -5.68 5.58 -59.00
N ALA A 321 -5.86 6.33 -57.90
CA ALA A 321 -6.09 7.78 -57.95
C ALA A 321 -4.83 8.58 -58.35
N GLU A 322 -3.64 8.06 -58.03
CA GLU A 322 -2.35 8.67 -58.40
C GLU A 322 -1.88 8.31 -59.82
N GLY A 323 -2.70 7.59 -60.62
CA GLY A 323 -2.40 7.27 -62.01
C GLY A 323 -1.21 6.34 -62.22
N LYS A 324 -0.78 5.61 -61.17
CA LYS A 324 0.25 4.58 -61.23
C LYS A 324 -0.41 3.21 -61.19
N ALA A 325 -0.85 2.74 -62.36
CA ALA A 325 -1.13 1.33 -62.58
C ALA A 325 0.18 0.55 -62.66
#